data_AF-A0A419GU95-F1
#
_entry.id   AF-A0A419GU95-F1
#
_cell.length_a   1.000
_cell.length_b   1.000
_cell.length_c   1.000
_cell.angle_alpha   90.00
_cell.angle_beta   90.00
_cell.angle_gamma   90.00
#
_symmetry.space_group_name_H-M   'P 1'
#
loop_
_entity.id
_entity.type
_entity.pdbx_description
1 polymer ?
#
loop_
_entity_poly.entity_id
_entity_poly.type
_entity_poly.pdbx_seq_one_letter_code
_entity_poly.pdbx_strand_id
1 'polypeptide(L)'
;MTESRKPSGINPANEHSPPFQLIDSSGRENALPQYYKLFQYSPIPIWLEDFSEIKSYFDNLKKKGIRNLRGYFEKHPEEVLSLSRKVKIIEVNDAALELYEAQGKEEL
;
A
#
# COMPACT_ATOMS: atom_id res chain seq x y z
N MET A 1 -1.03 -37.19 24.33
CA MET A 1 -1.81 -35.94 24.37
C MET A 1 -1.45 -35.17 23.11
N THR A 2 -2.29 -35.30 22.09
CA THR A 2 -2.12 -34.65 20.79
C THR A 2 -2.94 -33.37 20.79
N GLU A 3 -2.29 -32.21 20.87
CA GLU A 3 -2.94 -30.93 20.59
C GLU A 3 -3.17 -30.82 19.08
N SER A 4 -4.40 -31.11 18.67
CA SER A 4 -4.92 -30.75 17.36
C SER A 4 -4.94 -29.23 17.24
N ARG A 5 -3.92 -28.65 16.59
CA ARG A 5 -3.99 -27.28 16.09
C ARG A 5 -5.15 -27.21 15.08
N LYS A 6 -6.19 -26.47 15.47
CA LYS A 6 -7.33 -26.09 14.65
C LYS A 6 -6.81 -25.50 13.32
N PRO A 7 -7.33 -25.87 12.14
CA PRO A 7 -6.96 -25.19 10.91
C PRO A 7 -7.47 -23.75 11.02
N SER A 8 -6.57 -22.78 10.89
CA SER A 8 -6.90 -21.37 10.74
C SER A 8 -7.90 -21.25 9.60
N GLY A 9 -9.14 -20.92 9.94
CA GLY A 9 -10.19 -20.72 8.97
C GLY A 9 -9.84 -19.48 8.16
N ILE A 10 -9.65 -19.68 6.86
CA ILE A 10 -9.73 -18.60 5.88
C ILE A 10 -11.09 -17.94 6.10
N ASN A 11 -11.10 -16.72 6.66
CA ASN A 11 -12.32 -15.98 6.89
C ASN A 11 -12.89 -15.59 5.52
N PRO A 12 -14.09 -16.09 5.12
CA PRO A 12 -14.65 -15.81 3.80
C PRO A 12 -15.11 -14.35 3.62
N ALA A 13 -14.97 -13.50 4.65
CA ALA A 13 -15.33 -12.08 4.59
C ALA A 13 -14.26 -11.17 3.96
N ASN A 14 -13.03 -11.66 3.75
CA ASN A 14 -11.94 -10.87 3.16
C ASN A 14 -11.73 -11.20 1.68
N GLU A 15 -12.79 -11.28 0.88
CA GLU A 15 -12.68 -11.20 -0.58
C GLU A 15 -12.22 -9.77 -0.97
N HIS A 16 -10.94 -9.49 -0.72
CA HIS A 16 -10.28 -8.29 -1.18
C HIS A 16 -10.22 -8.41 -2.70
N SER A 17 -11.18 -7.77 -3.36
CA SER A 17 -11.10 -7.59 -4.79
C SER A 17 -9.79 -6.87 -5.09
N PRO A 18 -9.04 -7.31 -6.12
CA PRO A 18 -7.77 -6.70 -6.44
C PRO A 18 -7.95 -5.20 -6.66
N PRO A 19 -7.06 -4.35 -6.12
CA PRO A 19 -7.19 -2.90 -6.24
C PRO A 19 -7.14 -2.41 -7.70
N PHE A 20 -6.72 -3.27 -8.63
CA PHE A 20 -6.68 -2.99 -10.06
C PHE A 20 -7.20 -4.19 -10.86
N GLN A 21 -8.12 -3.91 -11.79
CA GLN A 21 -8.40 -4.80 -12.91
C GLN A 21 -7.21 -4.71 -13.88
N LEU A 22 -6.23 -5.57 -13.67
CA LEU A 22 -5.09 -5.67 -14.58
C LEU A 22 -5.54 -6.46 -15.81
N ILE A 23 -5.79 -5.71 -16.90
CA ILE A 23 -6.05 -6.27 -18.22
C ILE A 23 -4.75 -6.95 -18.67
N ASP A 24 -4.77 -8.29 -18.81
CA ASP A 24 -3.64 -8.98 -19.41
C ASP A 24 -3.45 -8.53 -20.88
N SER A 25 -2.26 -8.71 -21.45
CA SER A 25 -1.97 -8.33 -22.84
C SER A 25 -2.81 -9.09 -23.89
N SER A 26 -3.67 -10.02 -23.46
CA SER A 26 -4.62 -10.77 -24.29
C SER A 26 -6.08 -10.31 -24.13
N GLY A 27 -6.36 -9.31 -23.29
CA GLY A 27 -7.68 -8.70 -23.13
C GLY A 27 -8.70 -9.54 -22.35
N ARG A 28 -8.27 -10.51 -21.53
CA ARG A 28 -9.18 -11.40 -20.79
C ARG A 28 -9.35 -10.97 -19.32
N GLU A 29 -10.59 -10.87 -18.85
CA GLU A 29 -10.97 -10.45 -17.48
C GLU A 29 -10.71 -11.52 -16.38
N ASN A 30 -10.21 -12.71 -16.71
CA ASN A 30 -10.17 -13.86 -15.79
C ASN A 30 -8.81 -14.15 -15.14
N ALA A 31 -7.83 -13.26 -15.29
CA ALA A 31 -6.58 -13.36 -14.58
C ALA A 31 -6.64 -12.46 -13.34
N LEU A 32 -7.20 -12.94 -12.22
CA LEU A 32 -6.70 -12.46 -10.93
C LEU A 32 -5.19 -12.70 -10.96
N PRO A 33 -4.36 -11.64 -11.13
CA PRO A 33 -3.04 -11.83 -11.71
C PRO A 33 -2.23 -12.66 -10.72
N GLN A 34 -1.39 -13.56 -11.20
CA GLN A 34 -0.49 -14.30 -10.33
C GLN A 34 0.28 -13.34 -9.40
N TYR A 35 0.52 -12.11 -9.83
CA TYR A 35 0.99 -10.98 -9.01
C TYR A 35 0.15 -10.71 -7.75
N TYR A 36 -1.19 -10.64 -7.82
CA TYR A 36 -2.01 -10.38 -6.64
C TYR A 36 -1.87 -11.50 -5.61
N LYS A 37 -1.81 -12.77 -6.06
CA LYS A 37 -1.53 -13.90 -5.17
C LYS A 37 -0.13 -13.82 -4.56
N LEU A 38 0.88 -13.44 -5.35
CA LEU A 38 2.25 -13.26 -4.87
C LEU A 38 2.35 -12.13 -3.84
N PHE A 39 1.63 -11.03 -4.05
CA PHE A 39 1.52 -9.92 -3.10
C PHE A 39 0.82 -10.37 -1.81
N GLN A 40 -0.41 -10.91 -1.94
CA GLN A 40 -1.27 -11.23 -0.80
C GLN A 40 -0.63 -12.29 0.11
N TYR A 41 -0.09 -13.34 -0.49
CA TYR A 41 0.49 -14.48 0.23
C TYR A 41 2.01 -14.39 0.41
N SER A 42 2.62 -13.22 0.15
CA SER A 42 4.01 -12.99 0.51
C SER A 42 4.16 -13.08 2.03
N PRO A 43 5.16 -13.81 2.56
CA PRO A 43 5.40 -13.89 4.01
C PRO A 43 6.05 -12.62 4.58
N ILE A 44 6.35 -11.63 3.74
CA ILE A 44 6.93 -10.35 4.13
C ILE A 44 5.81 -9.31 4.14
N PRO A 45 5.72 -8.45 5.17
CA PRO A 45 4.81 -7.30 5.19
C PRO A 45 5.05 -6.37 3.99
N ILE A 46 4.00 -6.11 3.19
CA ILE A 46 4.07 -5.23 2.02
C ILE A 46 2.90 -4.25 2.05
N TRP A 47 3.21 -2.98 1.81
CA TRP A 47 2.25 -1.91 1.63
C TRP A 47 2.34 -1.39 0.19
N LEU A 48 1.18 -1.21 -0.44
CA LEU A 48 1.03 -0.53 -1.70
C LEU A 48 0.44 0.84 -1.44
N GLU A 49 1.18 1.90 -1.82
CA GLU A 49 0.86 3.27 -1.44
C GLU A 49 0.89 4.21 -2.65
N ASP A 50 0.04 5.24 -2.63
CA ASP A 50 0.02 6.32 -3.61
C ASP A 50 0.82 7.54 -3.11
N PHE A 51 1.98 7.78 -3.74
CA PHE A 51 2.82 8.97 -3.52
C PHE A 51 2.67 10.03 -4.62
N SER A 52 1.69 9.90 -5.52
CA SER A 52 1.53 10.77 -6.70
C SER A 52 1.37 12.25 -6.34
N GLU A 53 0.60 12.56 -5.29
CA GLU A 53 0.42 13.94 -4.81
C GLU A 53 1.73 14.54 -4.30
N ILE A 54 2.55 13.76 -3.60
CA ILE A 54 3.86 14.19 -3.09
C ILE A 54 4.81 14.46 -4.25
N LYS A 55 4.84 13.57 -5.24
CA LYS A 55 5.62 13.78 -6.46
C LYS A 55 5.21 15.07 -7.18
N SER A 56 3.91 15.29 -7.35
CA SER A 56 3.38 16.51 -7.98
C SER A 56 3.80 17.76 -7.22
N TYR A 57 3.77 17.71 -5.88
CA TYR A 57 4.26 18.79 -5.03
C TYR A 57 5.75 19.08 -5.26
N PHE A 58 6.62 18.05 -5.29
CA PHE A 58 8.05 18.24 -5.58
C PHE A 58 8.31 18.79 -6.98
N ASP A 59 7.55 18.33 -7.98
CA ASP A 59 7.65 18.84 -9.34
C ASP A 59 7.28 20.34 -9.40
N ASN A 60 6.29 20.77 -8.61
CA ASN A 60 5.94 22.18 -8.47
C ASN A 60 7.02 23.00 -7.76
N LEU A 61 7.67 22.47 -6.71
CA LEU A 61 8.80 23.14 -6.07
C LEU A 61 9.95 23.35 -7.05
N LYS A 62 10.30 22.32 -7.83
CA LYS A 62 11.33 22.42 -8.87
C LYS A 62 10.98 23.47 -9.93
N LYS A 63 9.73 23.53 -10.37
CA LYS A 63 9.23 24.58 -11.30
C LYS A 63 9.34 25.98 -10.72
N LYS A 64 9.18 26.15 -9.40
CA LYS A 64 9.41 27.40 -8.68
C LYS A 64 10.88 27.75 -8.48
N GLY A 65 11.81 26.95 -9.01
CA GLY A 65 13.26 27.17 -8.92
C GLY A 65 13.89 26.66 -7.63
N ILE A 66 13.14 25.96 -6.78
CA ILE A 66 13.68 25.38 -5.54
C ILE A 66 14.50 24.14 -5.88
N ARG A 67 15.82 24.26 -5.71
CA ARG A 67 16.80 23.18 -5.99
C ARG A 67 17.32 22.50 -4.73
N ASN A 68 17.40 23.23 -3.62
CA ASN A 68 17.79 22.68 -2.32
C ASN A 68 16.55 22.28 -1.51
N LEU A 69 16.03 21.08 -1.76
CA LEU A 69 14.87 20.55 -1.05
C LEU A 69 15.14 20.37 0.45
N ARG A 70 16.36 19.98 0.84
CA ARG A 70 16.75 19.86 2.25
C ARG A 70 16.57 21.18 2.99
N GLY A 71 17.22 22.24 2.50
CA GLY A 71 17.13 23.57 3.11
C GLY A 71 15.73 24.20 3.02
N TYR A 72 14.92 23.77 2.05
CA TYR A 72 13.52 24.16 1.97
C TYR A 72 12.69 23.49 3.09
N PHE A 73 12.75 22.17 3.22
CA PHE A 73 12.00 21.46 4.27
C PHE A 73 12.51 21.69 5.69
N GLU A 74 13.78 22.04 5.88
CA GLU A 74 14.29 22.51 7.18
C GLU A 74 13.61 23.81 7.64
N LYS A 75 13.20 24.67 6.68
CA LYS A 75 12.46 25.92 6.95
C LYS A 75 10.94 25.74 6.97
N HIS A 76 10.45 24.66 6.36
CA HIS A 76 9.03 24.34 6.20
C HIS A 76 8.70 22.92 6.72
N PRO A 77 8.99 22.59 7.99
CA PRO A 77 8.73 21.26 8.54
C PRO A 77 7.23 20.91 8.55
N GLU A 78 6.35 21.90 8.63
CA GLU A 78 4.90 21.73 8.57
C GLU A 78 4.43 21.13 7.23
N GLU A 79 5.14 21.41 6.14
CA GLU A 79 4.80 20.86 4.83
C GLU A 79 5.10 19.37 4.75
N VAL A 80 6.13 18.88 5.45
CA VAL A 80 6.41 17.44 5.53
C VAL A 80 5.27 16.70 6.21
N LEU A 81 4.73 17.24 7.31
CA LEU A 81 3.57 16.68 8.02
C LEU A 81 2.29 16.77 7.19
N SER A 82 2.12 17.84 6.40
CA SER A 82 0.99 17.96 5.48
C SER A 82 1.08 16.93 4.35
N LEU A 83 2.27 16.72 3.79
CA LEU A 83 2.52 15.75 2.73
C LEU A 83 2.37 14.31 3.22
N SER A 84 2.79 13.98 4.44
CA SER A 84 2.63 12.62 4.97
C SER A 84 1.16 12.20 5.05
N ARG A 85 0.26 13.14 5.36
CA ARG A 85 -1.20 12.91 5.37
C ARG A 85 -1.81 12.70 3.98
N LYS A 86 -1.05 12.95 2.92
CA LYS A 86 -1.49 12.78 1.53
C LYS A 86 -1.11 11.43 0.96
N VAL A 87 -0.24 10.66 1.64
CA VAL A 87 0.03 9.27 1.28
C VAL A 87 -1.27 8.49 1.48
N LYS A 88 -1.67 7.75 0.45
CA LYS A 88 -2.87 6.89 0.52
C LYS A 88 -2.43 5.45 0.49
N ILE A 89 -2.85 4.67 1.48
CA ILE A 89 -2.72 3.22 1.45
C ILE A 89 -3.70 2.71 0.39
N ILE A 90 -3.16 2.11 -0.66
CA ILE A 90 -3.95 1.46 -1.72
C ILE A 90 -4.31 0.05 -1.26
N GLU A 91 -3.33 -0.70 -0.77
CA GLU A 91 -3.51 -2.07 -0.29
C GLU A 91 -2.40 -2.50 0.66
N VAL A 92 -2.70 -3.45 1.56
CA VAL A 92 -1.70 -4.13 2.39
C VAL A 92 -1.92 -5.64 2.31
N ASN A 93 -0.86 -6.42 2.45
CA ASN A 93 -0.99 -7.89 2.43
C ASN A 93 -1.26 -8.47 3.83
N ASP A 94 -1.58 -9.77 3.87
CA ASP A 94 -1.92 -10.47 5.12
C ASP A 94 -0.78 -10.40 6.16
N ALA A 95 0.47 -10.51 5.71
CA ALA A 95 1.63 -10.41 6.60
C ALA A 95 1.77 -9.03 7.26
N ALA A 96 1.36 -7.96 6.58
CA ALA A 96 1.32 -6.62 7.17
C ALA A 96 0.19 -6.48 8.19
N LEU A 97 -1.01 -6.97 7.88
CA LEU A 97 -2.13 -6.98 8.83
C LEU A 97 -1.78 -7.78 10.10
N GLU A 98 -1.14 -8.94 9.95
CA GLU A 98 -0.66 -9.75 11.08
C GLU A 98 0.36 -8.99 11.93
N LEU A 99 1.33 -8.32 11.31
CA LEU A 99 2.35 -7.54 12.03
C LEU A 99 1.75 -6.42 12.88
N TYR A 100 0.71 -5.75 12.38
CA TYR A 100 0.06 -4.62 13.05
C TYR A 100 -1.19 -5.03 13.86
N GLU A 101 -1.51 -6.33 13.92
CA GLU A 101 -2.73 -6.87 14.54
C GLU A 101 -4.02 -6.21 14.03
N ALA A 102 -4.00 -5.75 12.78
CA ALA A 102 -5.10 -5.03 12.13
C ALA A 102 -6.06 -5.97 11.40
N GLN A 103 -7.35 -5.64 11.37
CA GLN A 103 -8.36 -6.40 10.63
C GLN A 103 -8.50 -5.97 9.17
N GLY A 104 -7.92 -4.83 8.82
CA GLY A 104 -7.93 -4.26 7.47
C GLY A 104 -7.03 -3.04 7.38
N LYS A 105 -6.79 -2.56 6.16
CA LYS A 105 -5.95 -1.38 5.91
C LYS A 105 -6.53 -0.08 6.46
N GLU A 106 -7.83 -0.06 6.73
CA GLU A 106 -8.54 1.07 7.31
C GLU A 106 -8.14 1.33 8.77
N GLU A 107 -7.51 0.34 9.43
CA GLU A 107 -7.00 0.43 10.80
C GLU A 107 -5.52 0.86 10.86
N LEU A 108 -4.89 1.11 9.70
CA LEU A 108 -3.47 1.43 9.54
C LEU A 108 -3.20 2.93 9.28
#